data_AF-A0A0C9WJ04-F1
#
_entry.id   AF-A0A0C9WJ04-F1
#
_cell.length_a   1.000
_cell.length_b   1.000
_cell.length_c   1.000
_cell.angle_alpha   90.00
_cell.angle_beta   90.00
_cell.angle_gamma   90.00
#
_symmetry.space_group_name_H-M   'P 1'
#
loop_
_entity.id
_entity.type
_entity.pdbx_description
1 polymer ?
#
loop_
_entity_poly.entity_id
_entity_poly.type
_entity_poly.pdbx_seq_one_letter_code
_entity_poly.pdbx_strand_id
1 'polypeptide(L)'
;MAVPPPPLQSLTPELKLTLQERMESVLIRLTQLNSRTIFFREAPLFSAFRDRFGYNRSPNSKAGDSIPLEPGRDFVQCFRETIPLTSYDAYEPFVSRFFENSPLYSSVRDLLSPGFPDFIAQTSGTSGSTVKSFPRYPVNDNDHYIPRGIRFCGFNSLRISGAVKIVNEEGDLQKELPVTSVGSGILRRRMGTELKDDDQVMSQTRSFFEAINCRIDH
;
A
#
# COMPACT_ATOMS: atom_id res chain seq x y z
N MET A 1 23.12 -34.54 -7.21
CA MET A 1 22.61 -33.34 -6.49
C MET A 1 23.45 -32.16 -6.94
N ALA A 2 22.84 -31.13 -7.55
CA ALA A 2 23.59 -29.95 -8.00
C ALA A 2 23.98 -29.09 -6.80
N VAL A 3 25.24 -28.68 -6.71
CA VAL A 3 25.73 -27.76 -5.69
C VAL A 3 25.13 -26.37 -5.99
N PRO A 4 24.51 -25.68 -5.02
CA PRO A 4 23.99 -24.35 -5.24
C PRO A 4 25.14 -23.41 -5.63
N PRO A 5 24.94 -22.50 -6.59
CA PRO A 5 25.97 -21.55 -6.98
C PRO A 5 26.37 -20.70 -5.77
N PRO A 6 27.67 -20.34 -5.66
CA PRO A 6 28.13 -19.49 -4.57
C PRO A 6 27.39 -18.14 -4.59
N PRO A 7 27.13 -17.53 -3.41
CA PRO A 7 26.44 -16.25 -3.34
C PRO A 7 27.24 -15.17 -4.06
N LEU A 8 26.54 -14.35 -4.86
CA LEU A 8 27.15 -13.22 -5.54
C LEU A 8 27.64 -12.20 -4.51
N GLN A 9 28.95 -11.94 -4.47
CA GLN A 9 29.54 -10.93 -3.58
C GLN A 9 29.28 -9.50 -4.07
N SER A 10 28.97 -9.32 -5.35
CA SER A 10 28.52 -8.05 -5.91
C SER A 10 27.66 -8.29 -7.15
N LEU A 11 26.77 -7.34 -7.45
CA LEU A 11 25.98 -7.36 -8.68
C LEU A 11 26.89 -7.06 -9.88
N THR A 12 26.74 -7.82 -10.96
CA THR A 12 27.41 -7.51 -12.24
C THR A 12 26.90 -6.17 -12.78
N PRO A 13 27.66 -5.47 -13.64
CA PRO A 13 27.20 -4.23 -14.28
C PRO A 13 25.84 -4.37 -14.97
N GLU A 14 25.60 -5.49 -15.66
CA GLU A 14 24.35 -5.79 -16.37
C GLU A 14 23.17 -5.93 -15.39
N LEU A 15 23.39 -6.64 -14.27
CA LEU A 15 22.38 -6.77 -13.22
C LEU A 15 22.09 -5.43 -12.54
N LYS A 16 23.12 -4.59 -12.33
CA LYS A 16 22.94 -3.24 -11.78
C LYS A 16 22.08 -2.36 -12.70
N LEU A 17 22.38 -2.35 -13.99
CA LEU A 17 21.61 -1.61 -15.00
C LEU A 17 20.16 -2.11 -15.06
N THR A 18 19.97 -3.42 -15.13
CA THR A 18 18.63 -4.03 -15.18
C THR A 18 17.81 -3.68 -13.93
N LEU A 19 18.44 -3.72 -12.75
CA LEU A 19 17.78 -3.34 -11.50
C LEU A 19 17.40 -1.86 -11.50
N GLN A 20 18.31 -0.98 -11.97
CA GLN A 20 18.07 0.45 -12.07
C GLN A 20 16.88 0.75 -12.98
N GLU A 21 16.88 0.22 -14.20
CA GLU A 21 15.78 0.41 -15.18
C GLU A 21 14.44 -0.08 -14.62
N ARG A 22 14.45 -1.23 -13.94
CA ARG A 22 13.26 -1.77 -13.27
C ARG A 22 12.76 -0.84 -12.16
N MET A 23 13.65 -0.34 -11.31
CA MET A 23 13.28 0.59 -10.23
C MET A 23 12.72 1.90 -10.77
N GLU A 24 13.35 2.45 -11.81
CA GLU A 24 12.90 3.68 -12.49
C GLU A 24 11.52 3.50 -13.14
N SER A 25 11.30 2.36 -13.81
CA SER A 25 10.01 2.01 -14.39
C SER A 25 8.90 1.86 -13.34
N VAL A 26 9.22 1.22 -12.20
CA VAL A 26 8.27 1.08 -11.08
C VAL A 26 7.93 2.45 -10.48
N LEU A 27 8.93 3.33 -10.30
CA LEU A 27 8.71 4.68 -9.79
C LEU A 27 7.78 5.49 -10.70
N ILE A 28 8.03 5.46 -12.01
CA ILE A 28 7.19 6.10 -13.02
C ILE A 28 5.76 5.58 -12.90
N ARG A 29 5.59 4.25 -12.97
CA ARG A 29 4.28 3.60 -12.90
C ARG A 29 3.51 3.98 -11.63
N LEU A 30 4.17 3.91 -10.47
CA LEU A 30 3.55 4.24 -9.19
C LEU A 30 3.15 5.71 -9.11
N THR A 31 4.01 6.62 -9.58
CA THR A 31 3.71 8.06 -9.56
C THR A 31 2.53 8.37 -10.47
N GLN A 32 2.49 7.79 -11.68
CA GLN A 32 1.36 7.95 -12.60
C GLN A 32 0.07 7.39 -12.04
N LEU A 33 0.11 6.17 -11.48
CA LEU A 33 -1.06 5.52 -10.87
C LEU A 33 -1.63 6.37 -9.72
N ASN A 34 -0.74 6.93 -8.90
CA ASN A 34 -1.13 7.71 -7.73
C ASN A 34 -1.34 9.20 -8.03
N SER A 35 -1.09 9.69 -9.25
CA SER A 35 -1.21 11.11 -9.60
C SER A 35 -2.62 11.69 -9.43
N ARG A 36 -3.64 10.82 -9.36
CA ARG A 36 -5.05 11.20 -9.19
C ARG A 36 -5.51 11.15 -7.73
N THR A 37 -4.68 10.64 -6.81
CA THR A 37 -5.07 10.48 -5.41
C THR A 37 -5.16 11.82 -4.71
N ILE A 38 -5.96 11.85 -3.65
CA ILE A 38 -6.13 13.04 -2.81
C ILE A 38 -4.78 13.48 -2.25
N PHE A 39 -3.99 12.54 -1.74
CA PHE A 39 -2.66 12.82 -1.19
C PHE A 39 -1.72 13.43 -2.21
N PHE A 40 -1.65 12.89 -3.43
CA PHE A 40 -0.79 13.46 -4.47
C PHE A 40 -1.21 14.88 -4.82
N ARG A 41 -2.52 15.17 -4.87
CA ARG A 41 -3.06 16.48 -5.26
C ARG A 41 -2.97 17.54 -4.16
N GLU A 42 -3.22 17.16 -2.92
CA GLU A 42 -3.35 18.10 -1.79
C GLU A 42 -2.06 18.26 -1.00
N ALA A 43 -1.22 17.21 -0.92
CA ALA A 43 -0.05 17.29 -0.06
C ALA A 43 0.96 18.33 -0.59
N PRO A 44 1.46 19.24 0.26
CA PRO A 44 2.43 20.26 -0.13
C PRO A 44 3.74 19.67 -0.68
N LEU A 45 4.09 18.45 -0.25
CA LEU A 45 5.31 17.77 -0.64
C LEU A 45 5.44 17.45 -2.13
N PHE A 46 4.31 17.39 -2.86
CA PHE A 46 4.33 17.19 -4.31
C PHE A 46 4.15 18.49 -5.10
N SER A 47 4.01 19.67 -4.46
CA SER A 47 3.72 20.93 -5.14
C SER A 47 4.68 21.24 -6.30
N ALA A 48 5.99 21.30 -6.01
CA ALA A 48 7.02 21.56 -7.00
C ALA A 48 7.06 20.50 -8.13
N PHE A 49 6.83 19.23 -7.78
CA PHE A 49 6.74 18.14 -8.75
C PHE A 49 5.52 18.32 -9.67
N ARG A 50 4.36 18.67 -9.10
CA ARG A 50 3.12 18.89 -9.85
C ARG A 50 3.23 20.07 -10.81
N ASP A 51 3.87 21.16 -10.40
CA ASP A 51 4.08 22.33 -11.26
C ASP A 51 4.94 21.98 -12.48
N ARG A 52 6.03 21.23 -12.27
CA ARG A 52 6.98 20.88 -13.34
C ARG A 52 6.37 19.98 -14.41
N PHE A 53 5.44 19.09 -14.05
CA PHE A 53 4.74 18.19 -14.99
C PHE A 53 3.30 18.61 -15.32
N GLY A 54 2.85 19.77 -14.85
CA GLY A 54 1.52 20.29 -15.16
C GLY A 54 0.36 19.53 -14.51
N TYR A 55 0.58 18.79 -13.42
CA TYR A 55 -0.47 18.08 -12.68
C TYR A 55 -1.47 19.01 -11.97
N ASN A 56 -1.12 20.29 -11.80
CA ASN A 56 -2.01 21.30 -11.21
C ASN A 56 -3.04 21.88 -12.21
N ARG A 57 -3.04 21.43 -13.48
CA ARG A 57 -3.96 21.99 -14.50
C ARG A 57 -5.39 21.55 -14.29
N SER A 58 -6.30 22.53 -14.29
CA SER A 58 -7.74 22.37 -14.19
C SER A 58 -8.31 21.53 -15.35
N PRO A 59 -9.35 20.71 -15.13
CA PRO A 59 -10.05 19.97 -16.20
C PRO A 59 -10.66 20.88 -17.30
N ASN A 60 -10.76 22.20 -17.06
CA ASN A 60 -11.23 23.18 -18.05
C ASN A 60 -10.10 23.81 -18.90
N SER A 61 -8.87 23.35 -18.77
CA SER A 61 -7.74 23.84 -19.58
C SER A 61 -7.86 23.28 -21.00
N LYS A 62 -7.95 24.15 -22.01
CA LYS A 62 -8.05 23.77 -23.43
C LYS A 62 -6.97 22.73 -23.78
N ALA A 63 -7.39 21.65 -24.45
CA ALA A 63 -6.61 20.46 -24.78
C ALA A 63 -5.50 20.66 -25.83
N GLY A 64 -4.81 21.82 -25.82
CA GLY A 64 -3.90 22.24 -26.90
C GLY A 64 -2.42 22.40 -26.53
N ASP A 65 -2.05 22.76 -25.29
CA ASP A 65 -0.72 23.38 -25.09
C ASP A 65 0.29 22.64 -24.21
N SER A 66 0.00 21.43 -23.71
CA SER A 66 1.08 20.52 -23.29
C SER A 66 0.60 19.09 -23.25
N ILE A 67 1.18 18.26 -24.12
CA ILE A 67 1.19 16.81 -23.94
C ILE A 67 1.85 16.55 -22.57
N PRO A 68 1.28 15.72 -21.68
CA PRO A 68 2.00 15.29 -20.48
C PRO A 68 3.40 14.84 -20.91
N LEU A 69 4.45 15.41 -20.30
CA LEU A 69 5.81 15.03 -20.64
C LEU A 69 5.89 13.50 -20.54
N GLU A 70 6.19 12.82 -21.65
CA GLU A 70 6.36 11.37 -21.64
C GLU A 70 7.33 11.03 -20.50
N PRO A 71 6.97 10.11 -19.60
CA PRO A 71 7.78 9.81 -18.42
C PRO A 71 9.10 9.16 -18.85
N GLY A 72 10.11 9.99 -19.09
CA GLY A 72 11.47 9.58 -19.42
C GLY A 72 12.42 9.74 -18.23
N ARG A 73 13.72 9.80 -18.51
CA ARG A 73 14.76 10.03 -17.48
C ARG A 73 14.54 11.32 -16.70
N ASP A 74 14.04 12.36 -17.36
CA ASP A 74 13.76 13.66 -16.75
C ASP A 74 12.68 13.56 -15.65
N PHE A 75 11.78 12.58 -15.75
CA PHE A 75 10.76 12.32 -14.73
C PHE A 75 11.37 11.82 -13.42
N VAL A 76 12.22 10.80 -13.51
CA VAL A 76 12.90 10.21 -12.34
C VAL A 76 13.81 11.24 -11.68
N GLN A 77 14.56 11.99 -12.48
CA GLN A 77 15.42 13.05 -11.96
C GLN A 77 14.61 14.13 -11.25
N CYS A 78 13.54 14.62 -11.88
CA CYS A 78 12.67 15.61 -11.24
C CYS A 78 12.03 15.07 -9.95
N PHE A 79 11.60 13.82 -9.91
CA PHE A 79 11.09 13.19 -8.68
C PHE A 79 12.12 13.30 -7.56
N ARG A 80 13.37 12.90 -7.82
CA ARG A 80 14.48 12.93 -6.85
C ARG A 80 14.82 14.35 -6.39
N GLU A 81 14.71 15.33 -7.26
CA GLU A 81 15.04 16.74 -6.97
C GLU A 81 13.94 17.47 -6.19
N THR A 82 12.68 17.10 -6.40
CA THR A 82 11.53 17.90 -5.92
C THR A 82 10.78 17.27 -4.76
N ILE A 83 10.84 15.94 -4.59
CA ILE A 83 10.11 15.25 -3.52
C ILE A 83 11.08 14.99 -2.36
N PRO A 84 10.89 15.64 -1.20
CA PRO A 84 11.77 15.46 -0.06
C PRO A 84 11.58 14.07 0.57
N LEU A 85 12.61 13.60 1.28
CA LEU A 85 12.44 12.51 2.22
C LEU A 85 11.49 12.95 3.33
N THR A 86 10.55 12.09 3.71
CA THR A 86 9.44 12.42 4.62
C THR A 86 9.37 11.44 5.79
N SER A 87 8.83 11.91 6.92
CA SER A 87 8.45 11.10 8.09
C SER A 87 6.96 10.78 8.07
N TYR A 88 6.51 9.96 9.03
CA TYR A 88 5.09 9.61 9.19
C TYR A 88 4.19 10.85 9.36
N ASP A 89 4.71 11.90 10.00
CA ASP A 89 3.97 13.14 10.31
C ASP A 89 3.46 13.85 9.05
N ALA A 90 4.14 13.66 7.90
CA ALA A 90 3.67 14.19 6.61
C ALA A 90 2.43 13.45 6.06
N TYR A 91 2.22 12.20 6.47
CA TYR A 91 1.13 11.33 6.01
C TYR A 91 -0.01 11.25 7.03
N GLU A 92 0.29 11.44 8.32
CA GLU A 92 -0.65 11.31 9.43
C GLU A 92 -1.95 12.09 9.22
N PRO A 93 -1.95 13.37 8.77
CA PRO A 93 -3.20 14.13 8.57
C PRO A 93 -4.13 13.55 7.49
N PHE A 94 -3.59 12.77 6.56
CA PHE A 94 -4.38 12.07 5.54
C PHE A 94 -4.88 10.74 6.09
N VAL A 95 -4.01 9.98 6.76
CA VAL A 95 -4.40 8.71 7.39
C VAL A 95 -5.48 8.91 8.45
N SER A 96 -5.41 9.99 9.23
CA SER A 96 -6.38 10.31 10.27
C SER A 96 -7.79 10.52 9.72
N ARG A 97 -7.96 10.86 8.44
CA ARG A 97 -9.28 11.00 7.80
C ARG A 97 -10.09 9.70 7.85
N PHE A 98 -9.42 8.54 7.84
CA PHE A 98 -10.11 7.25 8.05
C PHE A 98 -10.70 7.10 9.45
N PHE A 99 -10.20 7.85 10.44
CA PHE A 99 -10.60 7.73 11.85
C PHE A 99 -11.45 8.91 12.33
N GLU A 100 -11.86 9.81 11.43
CA GLU A 100 -12.84 10.84 11.73
C GLU A 100 -14.20 10.21 12.10
N ASN A 101 -15.08 10.96 12.75
CA ASN A 101 -16.42 10.45 13.08
C ASN A 101 -17.23 10.27 11.79
N SER A 102 -17.46 9.02 11.39
CA SER A 102 -18.19 8.66 10.17
C SER A 102 -17.55 9.23 8.89
N PRO A 103 -16.36 8.75 8.49
CA PRO A 103 -15.66 9.26 7.32
C PRO A 103 -16.50 9.10 6.05
N LEU A 104 -16.64 10.20 5.31
CA LEU A 104 -17.39 10.22 4.07
C LEU A 104 -16.65 9.46 2.97
N TYR A 105 -17.37 8.68 2.20
CA TYR A 105 -16.89 7.88 1.07
C TYR A 105 -16.03 8.70 0.10
N SER A 106 -16.51 9.88 -0.28
CA SER A 106 -15.83 10.80 -1.20
C SER A 106 -14.53 11.39 -0.62
N SER A 107 -14.40 11.47 0.70
CA SER A 107 -13.25 12.06 1.38
C SER A 107 -12.08 11.10 1.57
N VAL A 108 -12.35 9.79 1.58
CA VAL A 108 -11.36 8.74 1.87
C VAL A 108 -11.17 7.71 0.75
N ARG A 109 -12.02 7.71 -0.28
CA ARG A 109 -11.77 6.98 -1.53
C ARG A 109 -10.62 7.63 -2.29
N ASP A 110 -9.73 6.82 -2.87
CA ASP A 110 -8.56 7.29 -3.61
C ASP A 110 -7.61 8.17 -2.76
N LEU A 111 -7.59 7.98 -1.43
CA LEU A 111 -6.88 8.88 -0.51
C LEU A 111 -5.37 8.86 -0.71
N LEU A 112 -4.71 7.71 -0.48
CA LEU A 112 -3.27 7.55 -0.67
C LEU A 112 -2.93 6.77 -1.96
N SER A 113 -3.84 5.91 -2.41
CA SER A 113 -3.74 5.08 -3.61
C SER A 113 -5.14 4.88 -4.17
N PRO A 114 -5.30 4.56 -5.48
CA PRO A 114 -6.61 4.32 -6.06
C PRO A 114 -7.42 3.25 -5.30
N GLY A 115 -8.71 3.49 -5.16
CA GLY A 115 -9.67 2.66 -4.43
C GLY A 115 -9.64 2.84 -2.91
N PHE A 116 -10.02 1.79 -2.19
CA PHE A 116 -9.90 1.69 -0.74
C PHE A 116 -8.74 0.74 -0.38
N PRO A 117 -8.13 0.92 0.80
CA PRO A 117 -7.30 -0.12 1.37
C PRO A 117 -8.13 -1.39 1.65
N ASP A 118 -7.49 -2.55 1.68
CA ASP A 118 -8.11 -3.78 2.17
C ASP A 118 -8.23 -3.79 3.70
N PHE A 119 -7.24 -3.19 4.37
CA PHE A 119 -7.18 -3.06 5.81
C PHE A 119 -6.27 -1.90 6.21
N ILE A 120 -6.39 -1.44 7.45
CA ILE A 120 -5.49 -0.44 8.03
C ILE A 120 -4.60 -1.14 9.06
N ALA A 121 -3.30 -1.16 8.78
CA ALA A 121 -2.34 -1.80 9.65
C ALA A 121 -1.90 -0.86 10.77
N GLN A 122 -2.05 -1.27 12.03
CA GLN A 122 -1.45 -0.59 13.17
C GLN A 122 -0.12 -1.24 13.52
N THR A 123 0.91 -0.41 13.66
CA THR A 123 2.20 -0.84 14.20
C THR A 123 2.29 -0.37 15.64
N SER A 124 2.67 -1.26 16.56
CA SER A 124 3.00 -0.86 17.93
C SER A 124 4.19 0.10 17.88
N GLY A 125 3.95 1.36 18.25
CA GLY A 125 5.03 2.32 18.46
C GLY A 125 5.98 1.77 19.51
N THR A 126 7.25 1.57 19.16
CA THR A 126 8.26 1.21 20.16
C THR A 126 8.41 2.39 21.12
N SER A 127 8.09 2.18 22.40
CA SER A 127 8.35 3.06 23.55
C SER A 127 8.00 4.55 23.35
N GLY A 128 6.75 4.91 23.66
CA GLY A 128 6.35 6.31 23.92
C GLY A 128 5.81 7.13 22.74
N SER A 129 5.68 6.54 21.55
CA SER A 129 5.06 7.20 20.39
C SER A 129 3.62 6.72 20.14
N THR A 130 2.79 7.62 19.64
CA THR A 130 1.41 7.34 19.19
C THR A 130 1.39 6.18 18.18
N VAL A 131 0.36 5.34 18.26
CA VAL A 131 0.17 4.21 17.33
C VAL A 131 0.12 4.74 15.89
N LYS A 132 1.01 4.24 15.03
CA LYS A 132 1.04 4.59 13.61
C LYS A 132 0.15 3.64 12.82
N SER A 133 -0.70 4.22 11.98
CA SER A 133 -1.63 3.52 11.11
C SER A 133 -1.18 3.60 9.66
N PHE A 134 -1.24 2.49 8.93
CA PHE A 134 -0.80 2.37 7.54
C PHE A 134 -1.88 1.68 6.71
N PRO A 135 -2.64 2.42 5.89
CA PRO A 135 -3.58 1.83 4.93
C PRO A 135 -2.85 0.89 3.97
N ARG A 136 -3.35 -0.34 3.83
CA ARG A 136 -2.79 -1.37 2.94
C ARG A 136 -3.71 -1.59 1.77
N TYR A 137 -3.33 -1.06 0.61
CA TYR A 137 -4.08 -1.19 -0.64
C TYR A 137 -3.88 -2.57 -1.29
N PRO A 138 -4.83 -2.99 -2.14
CA PRO A 138 -4.65 -4.16 -2.99
C PRO A 138 -3.36 -4.02 -3.79
N VAL A 139 -2.55 -5.07 -3.79
CA VAL A 139 -1.36 -5.19 -4.63
C VAL A 139 -1.57 -6.39 -5.52
N ASN A 140 -1.16 -6.31 -6.79
CA ASN A 140 -1.18 -7.47 -7.66
C ASN A 140 -0.34 -8.59 -7.02
N ASP A 141 -0.87 -9.82 -6.97
CA ASP A 141 -0.34 -10.96 -6.20
C ASP A 141 1.14 -11.34 -6.48
N ASN A 142 1.73 -10.80 -7.54
CA ASN A 142 3.14 -10.99 -7.89
C ASN A 142 4.13 -10.35 -6.90
N ASP A 143 3.71 -9.44 -6.02
CA ASP A 143 4.61 -8.75 -5.07
C ASP A 143 4.82 -9.51 -3.74
N HIS A 144 4.06 -10.58 -3.50
CA HIS A 144 4.28 -11.47 -2.35
C HIS A 144 5.22 -12.63 -2.73
N TYR A 145 6.43 -12.31 -3.16
CA TYR A 145 7.48 -13.30 -3.38
C TYR A 145 7.95 -13.86 -2.02
N ILE A 146 7.41 -14.99 -1.61
CA ILE A 146 8.11 -15.87 -0.66
C ILE A 146 9.10 -16.67 -1.51
N PRO A 147 10.42 -16.49 -1.34
CA PRO A 147 11.39 -17.26 -2.09
C PRO A 147 11.13 -18.76 -1.90
N ARG A 148 10.99 -19.51 -3.00
CA ARG A 148 10.87 -20.97 -2.94
C ARG A 148 12.07 -21.53 -2.15
N GLY A 149 11.79 -22.37 -1.15
CA GLY A 149 12.82 -23.02 -0.31
C GLY A 149 13.00 -22.42 1.09
N ILE A 150 12.39 -21.28 1.41
CA ILE A 150 12.39 -20.74 2.79
C ILE A 150 11.15 -21.24 3.52
N ARG A 151 11.35 -22.03 4.57
CA ARG A 151 10.27 -22.41 5.51
C ARG A 151 10.07 -21.28 6.51
N PHE A 152 9.06 -20.47 6.29
CA PHE A 152 8.64 -19.44 7.24
C PHE A 152 7.47 -19.95 8.07
N CYS A 153 7.69 -20.18 9.37
CA CYS A 153 6.60 -20.46 10.32
C CYS A 153 6.28 -19.16 11.05
N GLY A 154 5.12 -18.57 10.74
CA GLY A 154 4.64 -17.35 11.37
C GLY A 154 3.32 -17.60 12.07
N PHE A 155 3.26 -17.27 13.36
CA PHE A 155 2.00 -17.24 14.10
C PHE A 155 1.37 -15.86 13.93
N ASN A 156 0.23 -15.81 13.23
CA ASN A 156 -0.54 -14.58 13.08
C ASN A 156 -1.87 -14.74 13.83
N SER A 157 -2.26 -13.70 14.55
CA SER A 157 -3.63 -13.59 15.08
C SER A 157 -4.56 -13.11 13.97
N LEU A 158 -5.79 -13.62 13.91
CA LEU A 158 -6.84 -13.05 13.02
C LEU A 158 -7.62 -11.92 13.68
N ARG A 159 -7.29 -11.60 14.94
CA ARG A 159 -7.94 -10.54 15.70
C ARG A 159 -7.78 -9.20 15.00
N ILE A 160 -8.87 -8.46 15.00
CA ILE A 160 -8.91 -7.05 14.64
C ILE A 160 -8.86 -6.21 15.92
N SER A 161 -8.25 -5.03 15.84
CA SER A 161 -8.27 -4.02 16.90
C SER A 161 -9.52 -3.14 16.82
N GLY A 162 -10.15 -3.10 15.65
CA GLY A 162 -11.39 -2.36 15.40
C GLY A 162 -11.73 -2.38 13.91
N ALA A 163 -12.73 -1.57 13.55
CA ALA A 163 -13.12 -1.37 12.16
C ALA A 163 -13.46 0.10 11.91
N VAL A 164 -13.09 0.59 10.73
CA VAL A 164 -13.46 1.91 10.22
C VAL A 164 -14.68 1.75 9.33
N LYS A 165 -15.77 2.42 9.67
CA LYS A 165 -17.03 2.44 8.91
C LYS A 165 -17.09 3.68 8.04
N ILE A 166 -17.08 3.50 6.73
CA ILE A 166 -17.14 4.58 5.73
C ILE A 166 -18.57 4.69 5.23
N VAL A 167 -19.12 5.90 5.23
CA VAL A 167 -20.52 6.17 4.89
C VAL A 167 -20.66 7.09 3.68
N ASN A 168 -21.80 7.10 2.99
CA ASN A 168 -22.13 8.11 1.99
C ASN A 168 -22.64 9.41 2.64
N GLU A 169 -23.10 10.36 1.82
CA GLU A 169 -23.65 11.66 2.28
C GLU A 169 -24.95 11.47 3.08
N GLU A 170 -25.69 10.40 2.80
CA GLU A 170 -26.94 10.01 3.48
C GLU A 170 -26.70 9.29 4.81
N GLY A 171 -25.46 8.88 5.10
CA GLY A 171 -25.09 8.14 6.31
C GLY A 171 -25.17 6.61 6.18
N ASP A 172 -25.50 6.08 5.01
CA ASP A 172 -25.50 4.65 4.71
C ASP A 172 -24.07 4.10 4.64
N LEU A 173 -23.87 2.91 5.22
CA LEU A 173 -22.60 2.20 5.19
C LEU A 173 -22.22 1.78 3.77
N GLN A 174 -21.08 2.27 3.28
CA GLN A 174 -20.54 1.95 1.96
C GLN A 174 -19.39 0.95 2.02
N LYS A 175 -18.54 1.06 3.05
CA LYS A 175 -17.38 0.16 3.23
C LYS A 175 -17.03 0.04 4.70
N GLU A 176 -16.60 -1.15 5.10
CA GLU A 176 -16.03 -1.39 6.42
C GLU A 176 -14.60 -1.91 6.27
N LEU A 177 -13.66 -1.27 6.95
CA LEU A 177 -12.23 -1.55 6.86
C LEU A 177 -11.71 -2.09 8.19
N PRO A 178 -11.15 -3.32 8.23
CA PRO A 178 -10.57 -3.85 9.45
C PRO A 178 -9.28 -3.08 9.82
N VAL A 179 -9.13 -2.78 11.11
CA VAL A 179 -7.92 -2.23 11.70
C VAL A 179 -7.19 -3.36 12.42
N THR A 180 -5.99 -3.72 11.97
CA THR A 180 -5.31 -4.95 12.42
C THR A 180 -3.80 -4.77 12.53
N SER A 181 -3.09 -5.76 13.09
CA SER A 181 -1.65 -5.86 12.84
C SER A 181 -1.37 -6.13 11.35
N VAL A 182 -0.16 -5.84 10.87
CA VAL A 182 0.23 -6.11 9.46
C VAL A 182 0.05 -7.59 9.10
N GLY A 183 0.53 -8.51 9.96
CA GLY A 183 0.47 -9.95 9.72
C GLY A 183 -0.97 -10.47 9.66
N SER A 184 -1.81 -10.01 10.58
CA SER A 184 -3.24 -10.30 10.60
C SER A 184 -3.94 -9.89 9.31
N GLY A 185 -3.74 -8.65 8.86
CA GLY A 185 -4.40 -8.13 7.67
C GLY A 185 -3.95 -8.82 6.37
N ILE A 186 -2.65 -9.14 6.26
CA ILE A 186 -2.14 -9.94 5.12
C ILE A 186 -2.78 -11.33 5.10
N LEU A 187 -2.88 -11.98 6.26
CA LEU A 187 -3.47 -13.32 6.33
C LEU A 187 -4.97 -13.28 5.97
N ARG A 188 -5.73 -12.33 6.52
CA ARG A 188 -7.15 -12.13 6.18
C ARG A 188 -7.36 -11.89 4.69
N ARG A 189 -6.55 -11.02 4.07
CA ARG A 189 -6.57 -10.79 2.62
C ARG A 189 -6.36 -12.09 1.84
N ARG A 190 -5.33 -12.88 2.17
CA ARG A 190 -5.02 -14.15 1.49
C ARG A 190 -6.15 -15.18 1.61
N MET A 191 -6.88 -15.15 2.72
CA MET A 191 -7.98 -16.07 3.01
C MET A 191 -9.33 -15.55 2.51
N GLY A 192 -9.40 -14.30 2.02
CA GLY A 192 -10.65 -13.66 1.66
C GLY A 192 -11.61 -13.46 2.85
N THR A 193 -11.08 -13.35 4.08
CA THR A 193 -11.90 -13.24 5.29
C THR A 193 -12.38 -11.82 5.51
N GLU A 194 -13.68 -11.59 5.35
CA GLU A 194 -14.31 -10.29 5.62
C GLU A 194 -14.68 -10.17 7.11
N LEU A 195 -14.97 -8.95 7.56
CA LEU A 195 -15.34 -8.68 8.95
C LEU A 195 -16.59 -9.45 9.40
N LYS A 196 -17.56 -9.63 8.50
CA LYS A 196 -18.80 -10.37 8.76
C LYS A 196 -18.57 -11.87 9.03
N ASP A 197 -17.42 -12.40 8.61
CA ASP A 197 -17.07 -13.81 8.73
C ASP A 197 -16.31 -14.10 10.04
N ASP A 198 -16.03 -13.08 10.86
CA ASP A 198 -15.17 -13.21 12.04
C ASP A 198 -15.71 -14.21 13.05
N ASP A 199 -17.01 -14.18 13.35
CA ASP A 199 -17.62 -15.12 14.31
C ASP A 199 -17.52 -16.57 13.83
N GLN A 200 -17.64 -16.79 12.52
CA GLN A 200 -17.48 -18.11 11.92
C GLN A 200 -16.02 -18.59 11.97
N VAL A 201 -15.06 -17.73 11.63
CA VAL A 201 -13.64 -18.09 11.63
C VAL A 201 -13.11 -18.30 13.06
N MET A 202 -13.58 -17.50 14.01
CA MET A 202 -13.21 -17.59 15.43
C MET A 202 -13.88 -18.79 16.14
N SER A 203 -15.02 -19.29 15.66
CA SER A 203 -15.62 -20.53 16.16
C SER A 203 -15.00 -21.79 15.57
N GLN A 204 -14.42 -21.69 14.37
CA GLN A 204 -13.70 -22.78 13.69
C GLN A 204 -12.23 -22.92 14.11
N THR A 205 -11.73 -22.12 15.05
CA THR A 205 -10.30 -22.04 15.39
C THR A 205 -9.70 -23.34 15.97
N ARG A 206 -10.52 -24.35 16.32
CA ARG A 206 -10.03 -25.69 16.62
C ARG A 206 -9.45 -26.43 15.41
N SER A 207 -9.95 -26.16 14.20
CA SER A 207 -9.55 -26.81 12.94
C SER A 207 -8.46 -26.03 12.19
N PHE A 208 -8.29 -24.74 12.50
CA PHE A 208 -7.42 -23.83 11.75
C PHE A 208 -5.91 -24.12 11.93
N PHE A 209 -5.53 -24.65 13.10
CA PHE A 209 -4.15 -25.05 13.37
C PHE A 209 -3.72 -26.30 12.60
N GLU A 210 -4.65 -27.12 12.08
CA GLU A 210 -4.31 -28.31 11.28
C GLU A 210 -3.99 -27.93 9.82
N ALA A 211 -4.59 -26.87 9.26
CA ALA A 211 -4.38 -26.47 7.86
C ALA A 211 -3.04 -25.76 7.61
N ILE A 212 -2.42 -25.15 8.62
CA ILE A 212 -1.12 -24.47 8.50
C ILE A 212 0.05 -25.47 8.47
N ASN A 213 -0.20 -26.76 8.80
CA ASN A 213 0.86 -27.76 8.92
C ASN A 213 1.12 -28.65 7.68
N CYS A 214 0.31 -28.62 6.62
CA CYS A 214 0.50 -29.55 5.50
C CYS A 214 0.29 -28.91 4.12
N ARG A 215 1.31 -28.21 3.64
CA ARG A 215 1.70 -28.31 2.22
C ARG A 215 3.21 -28.48 2.15
N ILE A 216 3.66 -29.59 2.72
CA ILE A 216 4.96 -30.19 2.41
C ILE A 216 4.72 -30.95 1.11
N ASP A 217 4.90 -30.26 -0.02
CA ASP A 217 5.02 -30.98 -1.29
C ASP A 217 6.34 -31.76 -1.23
N HIS A 218 6.21 -33.10 -1.25
CA HIS A 218 7.31 -34.05 -1.40
C HIS A 218 7.80 -34.09 -2.86
#